data_AF-A0A151H3J8-F1
#
_entry.id   AF-A0A151H3J8-F1
#
_cell.length_a   1.000
_cell.length_b   1.000
_cell.length_c   1.000
_cell.angle_alpha   90.00
_cell.angle_beta   90.00
_cell.angle_gamma   90.00
#
_symmetry.space_group_name_H-M   'P 1'
#
loop_
_entity.id
_entity.type
_entity.pdbx_description
1 polymer ?
#
loop_
_entity_poly.entity_id
_entity_poly.type
_entity_poly.pdbx_seq_one_letter_code
_entity_poly.pdbx_strand_id
1 'polypeptide(L)' 'GVHVFLLDPKTVADYLQKKLAAAASTYALPGQKVQAAISIQGNMGAAVADALISHFKLDRKYVVVEQKKSKAGSRK' A
#
# COMPACT_ATOMS: atom_id res chain seq x y z
N GLY A 1 -6.52 -4.05 6.07
CA GLY A 1 -5.30 -4.03 6.90
C GLY A 1 -4.44 -5.22 6.55
N VAL A 2 -3.12 -5.04 6.48
CA VAL A 2 -2.16 -6.05 6.00
C VAL A 2 -2.07 -7.28 6.94
N HIS A 3 -2.47 -7.10 8.21
CA HIS A 3 -2.55 -8.15 9.23
C HIS A 3 -3.45 -9.34 8.91
N VAL A 4 -4.43 -9.19 8.01
CA VAL A 4 -5.39 -10.26 7.66
C VAL A 4 -4.73 -11.40 6.87
N PHE A 5 -3.56 -11.15 6.29
CA PHE A 5 -2.83 -12.11 5.46
C PHE A 5 -1.59 -12.71 6.15
N LEU A 6 -1.45 -12.57 7.48
CA LEU A 6 -0.23 -12.92 8.23
C LEU A 6 1.03 -12.23 7.70
N LEU A 7 0.86 -11.13 6.97
CA LEU A 7 1.94 -10.34 6.40
C LEU A 7 2.45 -9.37 7.46
N ASP A 8 3.74 -9.47 7.76
CA ASP A 8 4.42 -8.53 8.64
C ASP A 8 4.45 -7.14 7.96
N PRO A 9 3.82 -6.11 8.55
CA PRO A 9 3.65 -4.80 7.91
C PRO A 9 5.00 -4.10 7.69
N LYS A 10 6.01 -4.38 8.53
CA LYS A 10 7.35 -3.79 8.40
C LYS A 10 8.09 -4.39 7.21
N THR A 11 7.99 -5.69 7.02
CA THR A 11 8.53 -6.43 5.87
C THR A 11 7.88 -5.98 4.57
N VAL A 12 6.55 -5.80 4.55
CA VAL A 12 5.83 -5.30 3.37
C VAL A 12 6.25 -3.85 3.05
N ALA A 13 6.43 -3.00 4.06
CA ALA A 13 6.91 -1.63 3.86
C ALA A 13 8.33 -1.59 3.25
N ASP A 14 9.27 -2.38 3.79
CA ASP A 14 10.65 -2.46 3.26
C ASP A 14 10.68 -2.98 1.81
N TYR A 15 9.87 -4.00 1.53
CA TYR A 15 9.72 -4.53 0.17
C TYR A 15 9.18 -3.47 -0.80
N LEU A 16 8.11 -2.78 -0.44
CA LEU A 16 7.51 -1.73 -1.26
C LEU A 16 8.48 -0.56 -1.46
N GLN A 17 9.28 -0.22 -0.44
CA GLN A 17 10.30 0.83 -0.55
C GLN A 17 11.39 0.47 -1.56
N LYS A 18 11.90 -0.76 -1.53
CA LYS A 18 12.90 -1.24 -2.50
C LYS A 18 12.32 -1.37 -3.91
N LYS A 19 11.08 -1.85 -4.03
CA LYS A 19 10.44 -2.11 -5.33
C LYS A 19 9.99 -0.84 -6.04
N LEU A 20 9.46 0.13 -5.29
CA LEU A 20 8.88 1.36 -5.83
C LEU A 20 9.83 2.56 -5.73
N ALA A 21 11.04 2.37 -5.20
CA ALA A 21 12.00 3.44 -4.92
C ALA A 21 11.36 4.64 -4.17
N ALA A 22 10.42 4.34 -3.26
CA ALA A 22 9.59 5.32 -2.57
C ALA A 22 9.67 5.11 -1.06
N ALA A 23 9.65 6.20 -0.28
CA ALA A 23 9.65 6.10 1.17
C ALA A 23 8.36 5.40 1.66
N ALA A 24 8.50 4.30 2.39
CA ALA A 24 7.40 3.56 2.99
C ALA A 24 7.56 3.52 4.51
N SER A 25 6.46 3.62 5.26
CA SER A 25 6.49 3.58 6.72
C SER A 25 5.23 2.94 7.26
N THR A 26 5.34 2.22 8.37
CA THR A 26 4.20 1.63 9.06
C THR A 26 3.66 2.62 10.10
N TYR A 27 2.35 2.70 10.23
CA TYR A 27 1.70 3.48 11.29
C TYR A 27 0.53 2.70 11.89
N ALA A 28 0.26 2.93 13.17
CA ALA A 28 -0.89 2.35 13.84
C ALA A 28 -2.17 3.09 13.41
N LEU A 29 -3.20 2.34 13.03
CA LEU A 29 -4.49 2.94 12.68
C LEU A 29 -5.18 3.48 13.95
N PRO A 30 -5.66 4.73 13.94
CA PRO A 30 -6.37 5.28 15.09
C PRO A 30 -7.63 4.45 15.36
N GLY A 31 -7.79 3.98 16.60
CA GLY A 31 -8.92 3.16 17.03
C GLY A 31 -8.73 1.64 16.88
N GLN A 32 -7.62 1.16 16.30
CA GLN A 32 -7.34 -0.27 16.14
C GLN A 32 -5.95 -0.62 16.70
N LYS A 33 -5.89 -1.30 17.86
CA LYS A 33 -4.61 -1.66 18.52
C LYS A 33 -3.76 -2.69 17.77
N VAL A 34 -4.36 -3.46 16.87
CA VAL A 34 -3.71 -4.60 16.19
C VAL A 34 -3.46 -4.33 14.70
N GLN A 35 -4.13 -3.33 14.12
CA GLN A 35 -4.02 -3.08 12.68
C GLN A 35 -2.98 -2.00 12.39
N ALA A 36 -1.91 -2.42 11.72
CA ALA A 36 -0.94 -1.53 11.11
C ALA A 36 -1.34 -1.20 9.67
N ALA A 37 -1.21 0.07 9.31
CA ALA A 37 -1.28 0.55 7.94
C ALA A 37 0.12 0.92 7.44
N ILE A 38 0.28 0.91 6.12
CA ILE A 38 1.53 1.29 5.46
C ILE A 38 1.25 2.57 4.67
N SER A 39 2.01 3.62 4.97
CA SER A 39 2.03 4.86 4.20
C SER A 39 3.19 4.83 3.23
N ILE A 40 2.95 5.16 1.96
CA ILE A 40 3.98 5.29 0.93
C ILE A 40 3.91 6.70 0.36
N GLN A 41 5.07 7.32 0.19
CA GLN A 41 5.15 8.66 -0.37
C GLN A 41 4.88 8.63 -1.89
N GLY A 42 3.95 9.48 -2.34
CA GLY A 42 3.59 9.64 -3.75
C GLY A 42 2.29 8.92 -4.16
N ASN A 43 1.88 9.09 -5.42
CA ASN A 43 0.70 8.40 -5.96
C ASN A 43 1.07 7.01 -6.49
N MET A 44 1.29 6.06 -5.56
CA MET A 44 1.75 4.72 -5.88
C MET A 44 0.66 3.65 -5.77
N GLY A 45 -0.62 4.02 -5.66
CA GLY A 45 -1.71 3.07 -5.38
C GLY A 45 -1.79 1.89 -6.37
N ALA A 46 -1.67 2.17 -7.67
CA ALA A 46 -1.66 1.13 -8.71
C ALA A 46 -0.42 0.24 -8.66
N ALA A 47 0.76 0.84 -8.46
CA ALA A 47 2.04 0.12 -8.41
C ALA A 47 2.17 -0.75 -7.15
N VAL A 48 1.64 -0.29 -6.02
CA VAL A 48 1.54 -1.06 -4.78
C VAL A 48 0.62 -2.27 -4.98
N ALA A 49 -0.53 -2.09 -5.61
CA ALA A 49 -1.45 -3.19 -5.88
C ALA A 49 -0.83 -4.26 -6.77
N ASP A 50 -0.15 -3.84 -7.84
CA ASP A 50 0.57 -4.76 -8.72
C ASP A 50 1.67 -5.53 -7.98
N ALA A 51 2.48 -4.84 -7.17
CA ALA A 51 3.50 -5.47 -6.33
C ALA A 51 2.91 -6.47 -5.31
N LEU A 52 1.76 -6.15 -4.73
CA LEU A 52 1.04 -7.02 -3.79
C LEU A 52 0.48 -8.28 -4.48
N ILE A 53 -0.08 -8.14 -5.68
CA ILE A 53 -0.62 -9.25 -6.46
C ILE A 53 0.52 -10.12 -7.00
N SER A 54 1.59 -9.51 -7.53
CA SER A 54 2.69 -10.22 -8.16
C SER A 54 3.56 -10.96 -7.15
N HIS A 55 3.97 -10.30 -6.05
CA HIS A 55 4.91 -10.86 -5.09
C HIS A 55 4.23 -11.69 -3.99
N PHE A 56 3.11 -11.21 -3.45
CA PHE A 56 2.42 -11.87 -2.35
C PHE A 56 1.26 -12.74 -2.83
N LYS A 57 1.05 -12.86 -4.14
CA LYS A 57 -0.04 -13.63 -4.77
C LYS A 57 -1.41 -13.31 -4.16
N LEU A 58 -1.60 -12.05 -3.76
CA LEU A 58 -2.87 -11.60 -3.22
C LEU A 58 -3.91 -11.58 -4.33
N ASP A 59 -5.05 -12.20 -4.06
CA ASP A 59 -6.16 -12.20 -5.00
C ASP A 59 -6.72 -10.78 -5.15
N ARG A 60 -6.95 -10.35 -6.39
CA ARG A 60 -7.46 -9.00 -6.72
C ARG A 60 -8.75 -8.67 -5.98
N LYS A 61 -9.56 -9.67 -5.62
CA LYS A 61 -10.79 -9.46 -4.85
C LYS A 61 -10.56 -8.86 -3.45
N TYR A 62 -9.36 -9.02 -2.90
CA TYR A 62 -8.99 -8.46 -1.59
C TYR A 62 -8.15 -7.19 -1.69
N VAL A 63 -7.73 -6.80 -2.90
CA VAL A 63 -6.92 -5.61 -3.13
C VAL A 63 -7.82 -4.51 -3.69
N VAL A 64 -8.29 -3.64 -2.78
CA VAL A 64 -9.07 -2.46 -3.15
C VAL A 64 -8.13 -1.28 -3.36
N VAL A 65 -8.05 -0.78 -4.59
CA VAL A 65 -7.28 0.42 -4.93
C VAL A 65 -8.24 1.59 -5.06
N GLU A 66 -8.44 2.30 -3.96
CA GLU A 66 -9.13 3.58 -3.98
C GLU A 66 -8.18 4.65 -4.53
N GLN A 67 -8.15 4.81 -5.86
CA GLN A 67 -7.47 5.94 -6.46
C GLN A 67 -8.27 7.21 -6.15
N LYS A 68 -7.87 7.95 -5.12
CA LYS A 68 -8.29 9.33 -4.98
C LYS A 68 -7.76 10.04 -6.22
N LYS A 69 -8.65 10.36 -7.17
CA LYS A 69 -8.37 11.13 -8.40
C LYS A 69 -7.27 12.13 -8.03
N SER A 70 -6.04 11.91 -8.50
CA SER A 70 -5.10 13.03 -8.58
C SER A 70 -5.90 14.09 -9.29
N LYS A 71 -6.02 15.29 -8.70
CA LYS A 71 -6.61 16.42 -9.42
C LYS A 71 -5.80 16.47 -10.71
N ALA A 72 -6.37 15.95 -11.80
CA ALA A 72 -5.89 16.16 -13.13
C ALA A 72 -5.94 17.67 -13.23
N GLY A 73 -4.79 18.30 -13.05
CA GLY A 73 -4.65 19.73 -13.24
C GLY A 73 -5.17 19.97 -14.63
N SER A 74 -6.28 20.69 -14.72
CA SER A 74 -6.69 21.36 -15.94
C SER A 74 -5.46 22.09 -16.47
N ARG A 75 -4.83 21.56 -17.53
CA ARG A 75 -3.90 22.32 -18.35
C ARG A 75 -4.23 22.04 -19.81
N LYS A 76 -5.13 22.91 -20.25
CA LYS A 76 -5.36 23.48 -21.59
C LYS A 76 -4.43 23.01 -22.69
#